data_AF-A0A127FCQ7-F1
#
_entry.id   AF-A0A127FCQ7-F1
#
_cell.length_a   1.000
_cell.length_b   1.000
_cell.length_c   1.000
_cell.angle_alpha   90.00
_cell.angle_beta   90.00
_cell.angle_gamma   90.00
#
_symmetry.space_group_name_H-M   'P 1'
#
loop_
_entity.id
_entity.type
_entity.pdbx_description
1 polymer ?
#
loop_
_entity_poly.entity_id
_entity_poly.type
_entity_poly.pdbx_seq_one_letter_code
_entity_poly.pdbx_strand_id
1 'polypeptide(L)'
;MSPRSAGQLLTRRLARYFRALSACLAALLLIGAPALMLSACGSKNTAESRAGRKPIVRIDGSSTVFPIAEAVAEEFQLARRGAVRVTVGLSGTGGGFKKLCRGDADITNASRPILKGEMEACRASGERYLELPIAFDAITVAVNPENDWVESLTIADLRKMWEPAAQGKITRWNQVRPEWPDMPLMLFGPGADSGTFDYFTEAVMGEAKSSRGDYTASEDDNVLVQGVEHNKNALGYFGYAYYIAHKENMRAVGIQADSGATVLPDLTTVLDGSYRPLSRPLFVYIAENAAQRPEIRDFIRFYLLDGPDLAAQVGFVPLPEHASQAALLHFENNRVGTIFGGLPVVGITIDELLQREAVH
;
A
#
# COMPACT_ATOMS: atom_id res chain seq x y z
N MET A 1 0.42 -34.19 -1.55
CA MET A 1 0.61 -33.86 -2.98
C MET A 1 2.02 -34.24 -3.39
N SER A 2 2.19 -34.95 -4.51
CA SER A 2 3.49 -35.48 -4.95
C SER A 2 4.40 -34.36 -5.48
N PRO A 3 5.72 -34.39 -5.22
CA PRO A 3 6.69 -33.40 -5.68
C PRO A 3 6.79 -33.27 -7.21
N ARG A 4 6.16 -34.17 -7.99
CA ARG A 4 6.06 -34.06 -9.45
C ARG A 4 5.07 -33.00 -9.94
N SER A 5 4.13 -32.51 -9.13
CA SER A 5 3.15 -31.50 -9.56
C SER A 5 3.66 -30.06 -9.46
N ALA A 6 4.64 -29.78 -8.59
CA ALA A 6 5.19 -28.44 -8.41
C ALA A 6 6.09 -28.00 -9.59
N GLY A 7 6.91 -28.91 -10.12
CA GLY A 7 7.79 -28.62 -11.27
C GLY A 7 7.04 -28.38 -12.59
N GLN A 8 5.86 -28.99 -12.77
CA GLN A 8 5.02 -28.80 -13.95
C GLN A 8 4.24 -27.47 -13.93
N LEU A 9 3.99 -26.90 -12.75
CA LEU A 9 3.41 -25.56 -12.63
C LEU A 9 4.45 -24.47 -12.91
N LEU A 10 5.69 -24.64 -12.45
CA LEU A 10 6.76 -23.66 -12.63
C LEU A 10 7.15 -23.49 -14.12
N THR A 11 7.23 -24.59 -14.86
CA THR A 11 7.53 -24.61 -16.30
C THR A 11 6.42 -24.01 -17.16
N ARG A 12 5.15 -24.15 -16.74
CA ARG A 12 4.01 -23.49 -17.39
C ARG A 12 3.92 -21.98 -17.10
N ARG A 13 4.50 -21.51 -15.99
CA ARG A 13 4.55 -20.08 -15.61
C ARG A 13 5.64 -19.31 -16.38
N LEU A 14 6.83 -19.90 -16.55
CA LEU A 14 7.93 -19.27 -17.32
C LEU A 14 7.64 -19.18 -18.83
N ALA A 15 6.96 -20.18 -19.41
CA ALA A 15 6.61 -20.16 -20.84
C ALA A 15 5.55 -19.09 -21.22
N ARG A 16 4.78 -18.56 -20.25
CA ARG A 16 3.80 -17.49 -20.50
C ARG A 16 4.44 -16.10 -20.50
N TYR A 17 5.48 -15.89 -19.70
CA TYR A 17 6.27 -14.65 -19.69
C TYR A 17 6.89 -14.35 -21.07
N PHE A 18 7.37 -15.39 -21.78
CA PHE A 18 7.93 -15.23 -23.13
C PHE A 18 6.88 -15.01 -24.23
N ARG A 19 5.63 -15.46 -24.05
CA ARG A 19 4.57 -15.25 -25.05
C ARG A 19 3.94 -13.85 -24.95
N ALA A 20 3.91 -13.24 -23.77
CA ALA A 20 3.42 -11.88 -23.57
C ALA A 20 4.31 -10.81 -24.24
N LEU A 21 5.63 -11.03 -24.29
CA LEU A 21 6.55 -10.10 -24.97
C LEU A 21 6.43 -10.11 -26.51
N SER A 22 5.94 -11.20 -27.10
CA SER A 22 5.88 -11.35 -28.57
C SER A 22 4.59 -10.81 -29.20
N ALA A 23 3.53 -10.58 -28.40
CA ALA A 23 2.23 -10.16 -28.91
C ALA A 23 2.08 -8.64 -29.09
N CYS A 24 3.02 -7.81 -28.61
CA CYS A 24 2.97 -6.36 -28.75
C CYS A 24 3.48 -5.81 -30.10
N LEU A 25 4.00 -6.66 -31.00
CA LEU A 25 4.63 -6.18 -32.25
C LEU A 25 3.77 -6.30 -33.52
N ALA A 26 2.53 -6.81 -33.44
CA ALA A 26 1.73 -7.14 -34.63
C ALA A 26 0.32 -6.54 -34.61
N ALA A 27 0.20 -5.21 -34.49
CA ALA A 27 -1.06 -4.52 -34.73
C ALA A 27 -0.84 -3.08 -35.25
N LEU A 28 -0.21 -2.95 -36.42
CA LEU A 28 -0.33 -1.74 -37.24
C LEU A 28 -0.49 -2.15 -38.71
N LEU A 29 -1.39 -1.43 -39.40
CA LEU A 29 -1.79 -1.50 -40.82
C LEU A 29 -3.00 -2.38 -41.15
N LEU A 30 -4.17 -1.74 -41.26
CA LEU A 30 -4.81 -1.49 -42.57
C LEU A 30 -6.08 -0.63 -42.40
N ILE A 31 -6.01 0.60 -42.94
CA ILE A 31 -7.12 1.53 -43.15
C ILE A 31 -7.66 1.28 -44.56
N GLY A 32 -8.97 1.12 -44.70
CA GLY A 32 -9.67 1.12 -45.99
C GLY A 32 -11.19 0.99 -45.84
N ALA A 33 -11.92 2.09 -46.05
CA ALA A 33 -13.40 2.17 -46.19
C ALA A 33 -13.76 2.34 -47.70
N PRO A 34 -15.04 2.45 -48.17
CA PRO A 34 -16.35 2.38 -47.47
C PRO A 34 -17.49 1.59 -48.20
N ALA A 35 -18.64 1.50 -47.51
CA ALA A 35 -20.04 1.53 -47.99
C ALA A 35 -20.65 0.44 -48.89
N LEU A 36 -21.68 -0.25 -48.36
CA LEU A 36 -22.91 -0.57 -49.08
C LEU A 36 -24.10 -0.57 -48.10
N MET A 37 -25.05 0.34 -48.37
CA MET A 37 -26.34 0.47 -47.70
C MET A 37 -27.31 -0.58 -48.25
N LEU A 38 -27.97 -1.33 -47.37
CA LEU A 38 -29.30 -1.89 -47.64
C LEU A 38 -30.23 -1.56 -46.48
N SER A 39 -31.21 -0.73 -46.81
CA SER A 39 -32.39 -0.45 -46.00
C SER A 39 -33.32 -1.65 -46.05
N ALA A 40 -33.66 -2.21 -44.89
CA ALA A 40 -34.76 -3.16 -44.74
C ALA A 40 -35.56 -2.81 -43.49
N CYS A 41 -36.71 -2.18 -43.69
CA CYS A 41 -37.73 -1.97 -42.67
C CYS A 41 -38.28 -3.32 -42.18
N GLY A 42 -38.34 -3.50 -40.87
CA GLY A 42 -39.01 -4.62 -40.24
C GLY A 42 -39.15 -4.38 -38.74
N SER A 43 -40.27 -3.75 -38.34
CA SER A 43 -40.66 -3.59 -36.94
C SER A 43 -40.67 -4.93 -36.21
N LYS A 44 -39.66 -5.14 -35.38
CA LYS A 44 -39.72 -6.05 -34.24
C LYS A 44 -39.09 -5.32 -33.05
N ASN A 45 -39.89 -5.16 -32.00
CA ASN A 45 -39.44 -4.84 -30.66
C ASN A 45 -38.24 -5.71 -30.29
N THR A 46 -37.06 -5.17 -30.51
CA THR A 46 -35.84 -5.65 -29.89
C THR A 46 -35.62 -4.69 -28.75
N ALA A 47 -35.96 -5.14 -27.54
CA ALA A 47 -35.27 -4.66 -26.37
C ALA A 47 -33.79 -4.87 -26.68
N GLU A 48 -33.09 -3.78 -27.03
CA GLU A 48 -31.64 -3.76 -27.02
C GLU A 48 -31.24 -4.22 -25.63
N SER A 49 -30.79 -5.47 -25.55
CA SER A 49 -30.07 -5.93 -24.39
C SER A 49 -28.90 -4.97 -24.25
N ARG A 50 -28.87 -4.22 -23.14
CA ARG A 50 -27.61 -3.68 -22.63
C ARG A 50 -26.70 -4.89 -22.46
N ALA A 51 -25.92 -5.23 -23.48
CA ALA A 51 -24.80 -6.15 -23.37
C ALA A 51 -23.96 -5.61 -22.21
N GLY A 52 -24.08 -6.31 -21.08
CA GLY A 52 -23.90 -5.73 -19.75
C GLY A 52 -22.49 -5.24 -19.54
N ARG A 53 -22.34 -3.96 -19.23
CA ARG A 53 -21.07 -3.44 -18.70
C ARG A 53 -20.76 -4.25 -17.44
N LYS A 54 -19.61 -4.94 -17.45
CA LYS A 54 -19.14 -5.74 -16.32
C LYS A 54 -19.19 -4.89 -15.04
N PRO A 55 -19.65 -5.43 -13.89
CA PRO A 55 -19.54 -4.75 -12.60
C PRO A 55 -18.09 -4.31 -12.35
N ILE A 56 -17.92 -3.16 -11.71
CA ILE A 56 -16.61 -2.56 -11.46
C ILE A 56 -16.44 -2.34 -9.96
N VAL A 57 -15.31 -2.82 -9.44
CA VAL A 57 -14.76 -2.45 -8.13
C VAL A 57 -13.66 -1.40 -8.36
N ARG A 58 -13.85 -0.20 -7.81
CA ARG A 58 -12.88 0.89 -7.89
C ARG A 58 -12.11 1.01 -6.58
N ILE A 59 -10.82 0.74 -6.62
CA ILE A 59 -9.90 0.85 -5.51
C ILE A 59 -8.93 1.98 -5.80
N ASP A 60 -8.61 2.78 -4.79
CA ASP A 60 -7.59 3.83 -4.89
C ASP A 60 -6.87 4.01 -3.54
N GLY A 61 -5.80 4.80 -3.46
CA GLY A 61 -5.20 5.21 -2.20
C GLY A 61 -3.73 4.87 -2.07
N SER A 62 -3.36 4.27 -0.92
CA SER A 62 -1.98 4.06 -0.46
C SER A 62 -1.08 3.33 -1.46
N SER A 63 0.08 3.92 -1.76
CA SER A 63 1.16 3.28 -2.53
C SER A 63 1.73 2.06 -1.81
N THR A 64 1.83 2.09 -0.49
CA THR A 64 2.29 0.94 0.30
C THR A 64 1.38 -0.26 0.18
N VAL A 65 0.06 -0.06 0.13
CA VAL A 65 -0.91 -1.18 0.03
C VAL A 65 -1.18 -1.56 -1.43
N PHE A 66 -0.72 -0.75 -2.38
CA PHE A 66 -0.94 -0.95 -3.81
C PHE A 66 -0.51 -2.35 -4.29
N PRO A 67 0.67 -2.91 -3.92
CA PRO A 67 1.05 -4.26 -4.33
C PRO A 67 0.10 -5.36 -3.83
N ILE A 68 -0.43 -5.23 -2.61
CA ILE A 68 -1.42 -6.17 -2.07
C ILE A 68 -2.71 -6.07 -2.88
N ALA A 69 -3.21 -4.85 -3.09
CA ALA A 69 -4.46 -4.62 -3.80
C ALA A 69 -4.39 -5.07 -5.27
N GLU A 70 -3.25 -4.89 -5.95
CA GLU A 70 -3.04 -5.42 -7.30
C GLU A 70 -3.03 -6.94 -7.34
N ALA A 71 -2.29 -7.60 -6.44
CA ALA A 71 -2.23 -9.06 -6.37
C ALA A 71 -3.63 -9.66 -6.11
N VAL A 72 -4.38 -9.08 -5.17
CA VAL A 72 -5.77 -9.50 -4.88
C VAL A 72 -6.69 -9.23 -6.08
N ALA A 73 -6.57 -8.07 -6.73
CA ALA A 73 -7.37 -7.72 -7.91
C ALA A 73 -7.11 -8.67 -9.08
N GLU A 74 -5.85 -9.04 -9.36
CA GLU A 74 -5.49 -9.97 -10.41
C GLU A 74 -6.08 -11.36 -10.15
N GLU A 75 -5.77 -11.94 -8.98
CA GLU A 75 -6.21 -13.30 -8.64
C GLU A 75 -7.74 -13.41 -8.50
N PHE A 76 -8.40 -12.38 -7.97
CA PHE A 76 -9.87 -12.34 -7.93
C PHE A 76 -10.47 -12.35 -9.34
N GLN A 77 -9.96 -11.50 -10.24
CA GLN A 77 -10.45 -11.45 -11.60
C GLN A 77 -10.21 -12.78 -12.33
N LEU A 78 -9.08 -13.45 -12.09
CA LEU A 78 -8.82 -14.80 -12.62
C LEU A 78 -9.82 -15.81 -12.06
N ALA A 79 -10.02 -15.82 -10.74
CA ALA A 79 -10.96 -16.71 -10.05
C ALA A 79 -12.41 -16.52 -10.52
N ARG A 80 -12.79 -15.29 -10.89
CA ARG A 80 -14.11 -14.95 -11.43
C ARG A 80 -14.17 -14.91 -12.96
N ARG A 81 -13.14 -15.39 -13.65
CA ARG A 81 -13.04 -15.44 -15.13
C ARG A 81 -13.32 -14.08 -15.79
N GLY A 82 -12.92 -13.00 -15.12
CA GLY A 82 -13.13 -11.62 -15.53
C GLY A 82 -14.59 -11.19 -15.55
N ALA A 83 -15.48 -11.84 -14.79
CA ALA A 83 -16.89 -11.44 -14.67
C ALA A 83 -17.04 -10.08 -13.97
N VAL A 84 -16.15 -9.77 -13.03
CA VAL A 84 -16.03 -8.48 -12.35
C VAL A 84 -14.71 -7.84 -12.79
N ARG A 85 -14.72 -6.52 -13.02
CA ARG A 85 -13.52 -5.74 -13.28
C ARG A 85 -13.08 -5.05 -12.00
N VAL A 86 -11.80 -5.12 -11.66
CA VAL A 86 -11.21 -4.42 -10.52
C VAL A 86 -10.20 -3.42 -11.08
N THR A 87 -10.27 -2.17 -10.64
CA THR A 87 -9.27 -1.13 -10.96
C THR A 87 -8.60 -0.70 -9.68
N VAL A 88 -7.27 -0.62 -9.68
CA VAL A 88 -6.47 -0.16 -8.55
C VAL A 88 -5.73 1.10 -8.96
N GLY A 89 -6.01 2.21 -8.28
CA GLY A 89 -5.34 3.49 -8.44
C GLY A 89 -4.39 3.78 -7.28
N LEU A 90 -3.47 4.71 -7.51
CA LEU A 90 -2.46 5.15 -6.55
C LEU A 90 -2.58 6.67 -6.41
N SER A 91 -3.02 7.14 -5.24
CA SER A 91 -3.11 8.58 -4.93
C SER A 91 -2.62 8.95 -3.52
N GLY A 92 -1.99 8.00 -2.83
CA GLY A 92 -1.65 8.14 -1.42
C GLY A 92 -2.87 7.90 -0.52
N THR A 93 -2.64 7.60 0.76
CA THR A 93 -3.71 7.33 1.73
C THR A 93 -4.67 8.52 1.84
N GLY A 94 -4.15 9.75 1.94
CA GLY A 94 -4.96 10.96 2.03
C GLY A 94 -5.74 11.27 0.75
N GLY A 95 -5.12 11.04 -0.43
CA GLY A 95 -5.80 11.14 -1.71
C GLY A 95 -6.94 10.12 -1.86
N GLY A 96 -6.70 8.88 -1.40
CA GLY A 96 -7.66 7.79 -1.38
C GLY A 96 -8.88 8.11 -0.52
N PHE A 97 -8.70 8.64 0.69
CA PHE A 97 -9.82 9.08 1.54
C PHE A 97 -10.63 10.21 0.90
N LYS A 98 -9.98 11.20 0.27
CA LYS A 98 -10.68 12.26 -0.47
C LYS A 98 -11.58 11.65 -1.57
N LYS A 99 -11.11 10.63 -2.29
CA LYS A 99 -11.89 9.94 -3.32
C LYS A 99 -13.02 9.10 -2.73
N LEU A 100 -12.75 8.33 -1.67
CA LEU A 100 -13.77 7.55 -0.95
C LEU A 100 -14.91 8.45 -0.47
N CYS A 101 -14.58 9.51 0.27
CA CYS A 101 -15.58 10.43 0.83
C CYS A 101 -16.40 11.19 -0.23
N ARG A 102 -15.95 11.25 -1.49
CA ARG A 102 -16.71 11.86 -2.60
C ARG A 102 -17.46 10.84 -3.46
N GLY A 103 -17.33 9.55 -3.18
CA GLY A 103 -17.89 8.47 -4.00
C GLY A 103 -17.10 8.19 -5.29
N ASP A 104 -15.88 8.71 -5.42
CA ASP A 104 -14.99 8.49 -6.57
C ASP A 104 -14.26 7.12 -6.51
N ALA A 105 -14.23 6.50 -5.34
CA ALA A 105 -13.72 5.15 -5.11
C ALA A 105 -14.72 4.35 -4.26
N ASP A 106 -14.73 3.03 -4.45
CA ASP A 106 -15.56 2.11 -3.65
C ASP A 106 -14.81 1.63 -2.41
N ILE A 107 -13.49 1.49 -2.57
CA ILE A 107 -12.55 1.04 -1.57
C ILE A 107 -11.36 2.01 -1.61
N THR A 108 -10.87 2.43 -0.44
CA THR A 108 -9.56 3.06 -0.33
C THR A 108 -8.61 2.20 0.47
N ASN A 109 -7.43 1.96 -0.08
CA ASN A 109 -6.34 1.33 0.65
C ASN A 109 -5.62 2.37 1.51
N ALA A 110 -5.21 2.02 2.72
CA ALA A 110 -4.63 2.97 3.66
C ALA A 110 -3.47 2.35 4.45
N SER A 111 -2.37 3.09 4.58
CA SER A 111 -1.19 2.70 5.37
C SER A 111 -1.13 3.31 6.77
N ARG A 112 -2.26 3.88 7.22
CA ARG A 112 -2.53 4.32 8.59
C ARG A 112 -4.06 4.44 8.76
N PRO A 113 -4.58 4.53 9.99
CA PRO A 113 -6.00 4.74 10.22
C PRO A 113 -6.52 6.05 9.60
N ILE A 114 -7.82 6.14 9.31
CA ILE A 114 -8.46 7.39 8.90
C ILE A 114 -8.22 8.48 9.94
N LEU A 115 -7.87 9.68 9.50
CA LEU A 115 -7.61 10.82 10.39
C LEU A 115 -8.89 11.62 10.67
N LYS A 116 -8.93 12.32 11.80
CA LYS A 116 -10.12 13.12 12.21
C LYS A 116 -10.66 14.04 11.10
N GLY A 117 -9.79 14.77 10.40
CA GLY A 117 -10.21 15.67 9.31
C GLY A 117 -10.82 14.93 8.11
N GLU A 118 -10.38 13.69 7.85
CA GLU A 118 -10.95 12.84 6.79
C GLU A 118 -12.29 12.23 7.21
N MET A 119 -12.43 11.87 8.49
CA MET A 119 -13.72 11.46 9.06
C MET A 119 -14.76 12.59 8.94
N GLU A 120 -14.34 13.83 9.20
CA GLU A 120 -15.18 15.01 9.04
C GLU A 120 -15.57 15.24 7.57
N ALA A 121 -14.63 15.06 6.62
CA ALA A 121 -14.91 15.15 5.20
C ALA A 121 -15.90 14.08 4.72
N CYS A 122 -15.73 12.82 5.13
CA CYS A 122 -16.68 11.74 4.83
C CYS A 122 -18.06 12.03 5.41
N ARG A 123 -18.14 12.48 6.67
CA ARG A 123 -19.40 12.87 7.31
C ARG A 123 -20.09 14.02 6.58
N ALA A 124 -19.33 15.02 6.14
CA ALA A 124 -19.86 16.17 5.40
C ALA A 124 -20.47 15.76 4.04
N SER A 125 -19.91 14.74 3.40
CA SER A 125 -20.46 14.14 2.17
C SER A 125 -21.55 13.09 2.42
N GLY A 126 -21.85 12.76 3.67
CA GLY A 126 -22.78 11.68 4.03
C GLY A 126 -22.26 10.27 3.77
N GLU A 127 -20.95 10.11 3.49
CA GLU A 127 -20.33 8.80 3.27
C GLU A 127 -19.95 8.18 4.60
N ARG A 128 -20.40 6.93 4.81
CA ARG A 128 -19.99 6.09 5.92
C ARG A 128 -19.09 4.99 5.38
N TYR A 129 -18.26 4.42 6.23
CA TYR A 129 -17.28 3.44 5.79
C TYR A 129 -17.12 2.31 6.80
N LEU A 130 -16.66 1.17 6.32
CA LEU A 130 -16.15 0.06 7.12
C LEU A 130 -14.62 0.15 7.11
N GLU A 131 -13.99 -0.11 8.24
CA GLU A 131 -12.53 -0.13 8.43
C GLU A 131 -12.09 -1.57 8.68
N LEU A 132 -11.22 -2.11 7.82
CA LEU A 132 -10.74 -3.49 7.95
C LEU A 132 -9.20 -3.51 7.92
N PRO A 133 -8.52 -4.03 8.95
CA PRO A 133 -7.10 -4.32 8.83
C PRO A 133 -6.90 -5.48 7.85
N ILE A 134 -5.77 -5.48 7.14
CA ILE A 134 -5.46 -6.50 6.12
C ILE A 134 -4.06 -7.10 6.22
N ALA A 135 -3.10 -6.35 6.77
CA ALA A 135 -1.70 -6.75 6.87
C ALA A 135 -0.97 -5.83 7.84
N PHE A 136 0.29 -6.15 8.12
CA PHE A 136 1.25 -5.28 8.77
C PHE A 136 2.42 -4.99 7.83
N ASP A 137 3.03 -3.83 8.04
CA ASP A 137 4.19 -3.32 7.29
C ASP A 137 5.28 -2.86 8.25
N ALA A 138 6.51 -2.84 7.75
CA ALA A 138 7.65 -2.18 8.37
C ALA A 138 8.08 -1.00 7.49
N ILE A 139 7.91 0.23 7.97
CA ILE A 139 8.52 1.38 7.31
C ILE A 139 10.04 1.22 7.43
N THR A 140 10.67 0.97 6.29
CA THR A 140 12.08 0.63 6.18
C THR A 140 12.86 1.88 5.85
N VAL A 141 13.80 2.26 6.72
CA VAL A 141 14.84 3.24 6.40
C VAL A 141 15.94 2.52 5.64
N ALA A 142 16.27 3.00 4.46
CA ALA A 142 17.24 2.40 3.56
C ALA A 142 18.28 3.42 3.09
N VAL A 143 19.48 2.91 2.84
CA VAL A 143 20.60 3.62 2.23
C VAL A 143 21.14 2.81 1.06
N ASN A 144 21.94 3.45 0.21
CA ASN A 144 22.70 2.77 -0.82
C ASN A 144 23.71 1.77 -0.21
N PRO A 145 23.99 0.60 -0.84
CA PRO A 145 24.97 -0.36 -0.33
C PRO A 145 26.39 0.21 -0.18
N GLU A 146 26.75 1.23 -0.97
CA GLU A 146 28.04 1.91 -0.86
C GLU A 146 28.13 2.92 0.30
N ASN A 147 27.02 3.18 1.00
CA ASN A 147 27.03 3.91 2.26
C ASN A 147 27.59 2.99 3.35
N ASP A 148 28.83 3.21 3.74
CA ASP A 148 29.59 2.37 4.68
C ASP A 148 29.70 2.98 6.09
N TRP A 149 28.99 4.09 6.38
CA TRP A 149 29.03 4.77 7.68
C TRP A 149 27.74 4.66 8.50
N VAL A 150 26.58 4.42 7.87
CA VAL A 150 25.29 4.29 8.60
C VAL A 150 24.97 2.83 8.89
N GLU A 151 25.35 2.31 10.05
CA GLU A 151 24.95 0.96 10.46
C GLU A 151 23.57 0.94 11.13
N SER A 152 23.27 1.95 11.94
CA SER A 152 22.02 2.07 12.69
C SER A 152 21.65 3.53 12.98
N LEU A 153 20.37 3.77 13.24
CA LEU A 153 19.81 5.07 13.58
C LEU A 153 18.92 4.98 14.80
N THR A 154 19.04 5.96 15.69
CA THR A 154 18.06 6.19 16.75
C THR A 154 16.89 7.01 16.23
N ILE A 155 15.77 7.03 16.97
CA ILE A 155 14.67 7.97 16.69
C ILE A 155 15.13 9.42 16.77
N ALA A 156 16.10 9.74 17.64
CA ALA A 156 16.68 11.08 17.72
C ALA A 156 17.50 11.44 16.46
N ASP A 157 18.23 10.50 15.87
CA ASP A 157 18.93 10.73 14.60
C ASP A 157 17.93 11.00 13.48
N LEU A 158 16.90 10.16 13.36
CA LEU A 158 15.84 10.35 12.38
C LEU A 158 15.14 11.70 12.56
N ARG A 159 14.82 12.08 13.80
CA ARG A 159 14.26 13.40 14.12
C ARG A 159 15.16 14.52 13.63
N LYS A 160 16.44 14.49 13.98
CA LYS A 160 17.43 15.49 13.57
C LYS A 160 17.59 15.61 12.05
N MET A 161 17.42 14.51 11.31
CA MET A 161 17.48 14.51 9.84
C MET A 161 16.25 15.12 9.18
N TRP A 162 15.06 14.84 9.72
CA TRP A 162 13.77 15.03 9.04
C TRP A 162 12.87 16.13 9.63
N GLU A 163 13.18 16.67 10.82
CA GLU A 163 12.37 17.71 11.46
C GLU A 163 12.38 19.03 10.65
N PRO A 164 11.31 19.85 10.73
CA PRO A 164 11.24 21.12 9.99
C PRO A 164 12.44 22.05 10.23
N ALA A 165 12.99 22.06 11.44
CA ALA A 165 14.14 22.89 11.81
C ALA A 165 15.43 22.50 11.07
N ALA A 166 15.51 21.28 10.52
CA ALA A 166 16.64 20.78 9.75
C ALA A 166 16.72 21.34 8.33
N GLN A 167 15.62 21.89 7.82
CA GLN A 167 15.53 22.44 6.46
C GLN A 167 16.62 23.49 6.21
N GLY A 168 17.42 23.28 5.16
CA GLY A 168 18.56 24.13 4.81
C GLY A 168 19.72 24.15 5.82
N LYS A 169 19.62 23.44 6.95
CA LYS A 169 20.64 23.43 8.03
C LYS A 169 21.38 22.10 8.13
N ILE A 170 20.64 20.99 8.13
CA ILE A 170 21.17 19.64 8.12
C ILE A 170 21.14 19.16 6.67
N THR A 171 22.24 19.39 5.96
CA THR A 171 22.44 19.07 4.54
C THR A 171 23.60 18.10 4.33
N ARG A 172 24.29 17.70 5.39
CA ARG A 172 25.47 16.82 5.38
C ARG A 172 25.42 15.78 6.49
N TRP A 173 26.02 14.62 6.25
CA TRP A 173 25.99 13.48 7.18
C TRP A 173 26.66 13.78 8.53
N ASN A 174 27.84 14.40 8.51
CA ASN A 174 28.57 14.80 9.73
C ASN A 174 27.81 15.78 10.65
N GLN A 175 26.78 16.47 10.14
CA GLN A 175 25.95 17.37 10.94
C GLN A 175 24.95 16.60 11.81
N VAL A 176 24.62 15.36 11.44
CA VAL A 176 23.80 14.46 12.26
C VAL A 176 24.66 13.81 13.33
N ARG A 177 25.75 13.14 12.92
CA ARG A 177 26.75 12.56 13.82
C ARG A 177 28.17 12.98 13.40
N PRO A 178 28.98 13.60 14.27
CA PRO A 178 30.29 14.17 13.87
C PRO A 178 31.30 13.17 13.30
N GLU A 179 31.20 11.89 13.64
CA GLU A 179 32.06 10.81 13.15
C GLU A 179 31.76 10.37 11.71
N TRP A 180 30.61 10.76 11.16
CA TRP A 180 30.24 10.47 9.78
C TRP A 180 30.95 11.38 8.78
N PRO A 181 31.06 10.99 7.50
CA PRO A 181 31.78 11.78 6.50
C PRO A 181 31.11 13.13 6.22
N ASP A 182 31.93 14.10 5.79
CA ASP A 182 31.46 15.39 5.28
C ASP A 182 30.93 15.27 3.84
N MET A 183 29.88 14.48 3.68
CA MET A 183 29.20 14.23 2.40
C MET A 183 27.76 14.78 2.43
N PRO A 184 27.21 15.16 1.26
CA PRO A 184 25.81 15.57 1.17
C PRO A 184 24.86 14.52 1.76
N LEU A 185 23.84 14.97 2.49
CA LEU A 185 22.72 14.14 2.94
C LEU A 185 21.58 14.31 1.93
N MET A 186 21.34 13.29 1.11
CA MET A 186 20.25 13.30 0.11
C MET A 186 19.06 12.52 0.65
N LEU A 187 17.94 13.21 0.86
CA LEU A 187 16.75 12.62 1.48
C LEU A 187 15.70 12.26 0.43
N PHE A 188 15.17 11.04 0.52
CA PHE A 188 14.09 10.53 -0.34
C PHE A 188 12.97 10.01 0.54
N GLY A 189 11.75 10.50 0.35
CA GLY A 189 10.64 10.06 1.19
C GLY A 189 9.29 10.21 0.50
N PRO A 190 8.24 9.62 1.09
CA PRO A 190 6.90 9.72 0.55
C PRO A 190 6.41 11.18 0.58
N GLY A 191 5.51 11.50 -0.35
CA GLY A 191 4.88 12.81 -0.45
C GLY A 191 3.80 13.05 0.62
N ALA A 192 3.23 14.25 0.60
CA ALA A 192 2.32 14.73 1.63
C ALA A 192 0.92 14.07 1.63
N ASP A 193 0.53 13.37 0.55
CA ASP A 193 -0.70 12.57 0.51
C ASP A 193 -0.46 11.12 0.97
N SER A 194 0.80 10.73 1.23
CA SER A 194 1.17 9.38 1.67
C SER A 194 0.86 9.12 3.14
N GLY A 195 0.24 7.98 3.43
CA GLY A 195 0.09 7.52 4.82
C GLY A 195 1.41 7.08 5.46
N THR A 196 2.43 6.80 4.65
CA THR A 196 3.81 6.52 5.12
C THR A 196 4.49 7.78 5.63
N PHE A 197 4.26 8.90 4.96
CA PHE A 197 4.66 10.21 5.46
C PHE A 197 3.94 10.55 6.77
N ASP A 198 2.60 10.44 6.79
CA ASP A 198 1.79 10.68 8.00
C ASP A 198 2.30 9.85 9.19
N TYR A 199 2.49 8.54 9.00
CA TYR A 199 2.89 7.64 10.06
C TYR A 199 4.34 7.88 10.51
N PHE A 200 5.29 8.04 9.58
CA PHE A 200 6.70 8.26 9.91
C PHE A 200 6.88 9.55 10.73
N THR A 201 6.20 10.62 10.32
CA THR A 201 6.29 11.91 11.03
C THR A 201 5.64 11.85 12.42
N GLU A 202 4.50 11.17 12.58
CA GLU A 202 3.95 10.92 13.92
C GLU A 202 4.94 10.09 14.77
N ALA A 203 5.49 9.02 14.22
CA ALA A 203 6.36 8.11 14.96
C ALA A 203 7.71 8.73 15.37
N VAL A 204 8.25 9.63 14.53
CA VAL A 204 9.58 10.21 14.73
C VAL A 204 9.51 11.61 15.35
N MET A 205 8.56 12.45 14.92
CA MET A 205 8.39 13.83 15.40
C MET A 205 7.35 13.97 16.52
N GLY A 206 6.45 12.98 16.69
CA GLY A 206 5.31 13.10 17.59
C GLY A 206 4.15 13.92 17.02
N GLU A 207 4.21 14.26 15.72
CA GLU A 207 3.19 15.04 15.02
C GLU A 207 3.16 14.65 13.54
N ALA A 208 2.04 14.08 13.09
CA ALA A 208 1.80 13.77 11.70
C ALA A 208 1.95 15.02 10.80
N LYS A 209 2.53 14.83 9.63
CA LYS A 209 2.84 15.85 8.63
C LYS A 209 3.92 16.86 9.03
N SER A 210 4.57 16.66 10.16
CA SER A 210 5.70 17.49 10.61
C SER A 210 7.00 16.97 9.99
N SER A 211 7.45 17.60 8.90
CA SER A 211 8.76 17.32 8.31
C SER A 211 9.29 18.54 7.55
N ARG A 212 10.59 18.57 7.31
CA ARG A 212 11.23 19.47 6.35
C ARG A 212 10.66 19.27 4.94
N GLY A 213 10.66 20.32 4.12
CA GLY A 213 10.15 20.27 2.73
C GLY A 213 11.23 20.13 1.65
N ASP A 214 12.51 20.20 2.00
CA ASP A 214 13.66 20.18 1.08
C ASP A 214 14.25 18.76 0.91
N TYR A 215 13.40 17.81 0.50
CA TYR A 215 13.77 16.44 0.16
C TYR A 215 13.08 16.01 -1.16
N THR A 216 13.51 14.90 -1.74
CA THR A 216 12.82 14.32 -2.90
C THR A 216 11.57 13.59 -2.44
N ALA A 217 10.42 14.23 -2.61
CA ALA A 217 9.11 13.70 -2.26
C ALA A 217 8.43 13.01 -3.46
N SER A 218 7.82 11.85 -3.25
CA SER A 218 7.02 11.14 -4.28
C SER A 218 5.87 10.36 -3.66
N GLU A 219 4.72 10.32 -4.34
CA GLU A 219 3.64 9.37 -3.99
C GLU A 219 3.90 7.96 -4.56
N ASP A 220 4.79 7.84 -5.54
CA ASP A 220 5.25 6.56 -6.08
C ASP A 220 6.53 6.11 -5.36
N ASP A 221 6.43 5.05 -4.56
CA ASP A 221 7.54 4.47 -3.80
C ASP A 221 8.68 3.98 -4.70
N ASN A 222 8.42 3.61 -5.97
CA ASN A 222 9.48 3.20 -6.89
C ASN A 222 10.43 4.34 -7.24
N VAL A 223 9.94 5.58 -7.28
CA VAL A 223 10.79 6.78 -7.47
C VAL A 223 11.74 6.95 -6.29
N LEU A 224 11.29 6.62 -5.08
CA LEU A 224 12.11 6.71 -3.86
C LEU A 224 13.17 5.61 -3.83
N VAL A 225 12.78 4.38 -4.17
CA VAL A 225 13.69 3.24 -4.35
C VAL A 225 14.80 3.59 -5.33
N GLN A 226 14.44 4.05 -6.53
CA GLN A 226 15.43 4.46 -7.54
C GLN A 226 16.36 5.58 -7.02
N GLY A 227 15.80 6.53 -6.27
CA GLY A 227 16.57 7.57 -5.60
C GLY A 227 17.65 7.02 -4.67
N VAL A 228 17.32 6.02 -3.85
CA VAL A 228 18.27 5.38 -2.93
C VAL A 228 19.28 4.48 -3.67
N GLU A 229 18.83 3.70 -4.64
CA GLU A 229 19.68 2.79 -5.42
C GLU A 229 20.79 3.51 -6.21
N HIS A 230 20.52 4.72 -6.72
CA HIS A 230 21.45 5.42 -7.62
C HIS A 230 22.33 6.47 -6.93
N ASN A 231 22.17 6.67 -5.62
CA ASN A 231 22.87 7.72 -4.89
C ASN A 231 23.52 7.17 -3.61
N LYS A 232 24.85 7.03 -3.60
CA LYS A 232 25.65 6.64 -2.42
C LYS A 232 25.32 7.44 -1.14
N ASN A 233 24.96 8.70 -1.33
CA ASN A 233 24.68 9.67 -0.28
C ASN A 233 23.21 9.70 0.19
N ALA A 234 22.37 8.81 -0.37
CA ALA A 234 20.95 8.80 -0.09
C ALA A 234 20.60 8.11 1.23
N LEU A 235 19.59 8.67 1.89
CA LEU A 235 18.77 8.01 2.89
C LEU A 235 17.32 8.18 2.49
N GLY A 236 16.57 7.08 2.50
CA GLY A 236 15.14 7.15 2.28
C GLY A 236 14.34 6.23 3.19
N TYR A 237 13.02 6.43 3.19
CA TYR A 237 12.09 5.55 3.88
C TYR A 237 10.85 5.25 3.03
N PHE A 238 10.40 4.00 3.07
CA PHE A 238 9.24 3.48 2.34
C PHE A 238 8.82 2.12 2.93
N GLY A 239 7.74 1.51 2.42
CA GLY A 239 7.26 0.21 2.92
C GLY A 239 8.24 -0.94 2.67
N TYR A 240 8.23 -1.96 3.53
CA TYR A 240 9.21 -3.07 3.51
C TYR A 240 9.21 -3.84 2.18
N ALA A 241 8.04 -4.02 1.57
CA ALA A 241 7.89 -4.70 0.28
C ALA A 241 8.75 -4.07 -0.84
N TYR A 242 8.89 -2.73 -0.84
CA TYR A 242 9.71 -2.01 -1.81
C TYR A 242 11.21 -2.18 -1.53
N TYR A 243 11.60 -2.27 -0.26
CA TYR A 243 12.97 -2.60 0.10
C TYR A 243 13.32 -4.04 -0.28
N ILE A 244 12.52 -5.01 0.14
CA ILE A 244 12.89 -6.43 0.02
C ILE A 244 12.96 -6.89 -1.44
N ALA A 245 12.14 -6.30 -2.32
CA ALA A 245 12.20 -6.53 -3.76
C ALA A 245 13.49 -6.01 -4.42
N HIS A 246 14.20 -5.09 -3.75
CA HIS A 246 15.39 -4.39 -4.23
C HIS A 246 16.60 -4.53 -3.28
N LYS A 247 16.57 -5.49 -2.36
CA LYS A 247 17.57 -5.65 -1.28
C LYS A 247 19.00 -5.87 -1.75
N GLU A 248 19.19 -6.27 -3.02
CA GLU A 248 20.53 -6.46 -3.60
C GLU A 248 21.19 -5.11 -3.96
N ASN A 249 20.38 -4.05 -4.14
CA ASN A 249 20.82 -2.70 -4.52
C ASN A 249 20.59 -1.67 -3.40
N MET A 250 20.12 -2.11 -2.23
CA MET A 250 19.83 -1.25 -1.08
C MET A 250 20.16 -1.98 0.21
N ARG A 251 20.49 -1.21 1.25
CA ARG A 251 20.71 -1.75 2.59
C ARG A 251 19.74 -1.10 3.56
N ALA A 252 18.96 -1.92 4.26
CA ALA A 252 18.16 -1.44 5.38
C ALA A 252 19.06 -0.99 6.53
N VAL A 253 18.63 0.05 7.23
CA VAL A 253 19.28 0.58 8.42
C VAL A 253 18.53 0.11 9.66
N GLY A 254 19.25 -0.45 10.62
CA GLY A 254 18.67 -0.87 11.89
C GLY A 254 18.17 0.33 12.69
N ILE A 255 17.00 0.19 13.29
CA ILE A 255 16.36 1.25 14.08
C ILE A 255 16.46 0.92 15.56
N GLN A 256 16.97 1.89 16.32
CA GLN A 256 17.02 1.84 17.77
C GLN A 256 15.95 2.75 18.35
N ALA A 257 14.94 2.14 18.98
CA ALA A 257 14.00 2.87 19.84
C ALA A 257 14.69 3.32 21.14
N ASP A 258 14.10 4.30 21.84
CA ASP A 258 14.68 5.06 22.97
C ASP A 258 15.71 4.31 23.84
N SER A 259 15.34 3.16 24.42
CA SER A 259 16.22 2.32 25.25
C SER A 259 16.33 0.87 24.77
N GLY A 260 16.13 0.65 23.47
CA GLY A 260 16.02 -0.67 22.87
C GLY A 260 17.30 -1.18 22.21
N ALA A 261 17.27 -2.46 21.83
CA ALA A 261 18.23 -3.00 20.87
C ALA A 261 17.99 -2.35 19.50
N THR A 262 19.04 -2.28 18.68
CA THR A 262 18.89 -1.99 17.26
C THR A 262 18.19 -3.16 16.58
N VAL A 263 17.08 -2.90 15.89
CA VAL A 263 16.28 -3.92 15.20
C VAL A 263 16.21 -3.60 13.71
N LEU A 264 16.44 -4.60 12.86
CA LEU A 264 16.26 -4.48 11.42
C LEU A 264 14.78 -4.70 11.03
N PRO A 265 14.29 -4.05 9.97
CA PRO A 265 12.97 -4.35 9.43
C PRO A 265 12.96 -5.78 8.88
N ASP A 266 12.04 -6.60 9.37
CA ASP A 266 11.76 -7.94 8.88
C ASP A 266 10.31 -8.33 9.22
N LEU A 267 9.76 -9.31 8.51
CA LEU A 267 8.46 -9.89 8.81
C LEU A 267 8.43 -10.45 10.24
N THR A 268 9.53 -11.09 10.69
CA THR A 268 9.62 -11.67 12.02
C THR A 268 9.59 -10.62 13.13
N THR A 269 10.33 -9.53 12.96
CA THR A 269 10.45 -8.44 13.93
C THR A 269 9.20 -7.55 13.98
N VAL A 270 8.42 -7.53 12.91
CA VAL A 270 7.08 -6.93 12.91
C VAL A 270 6.07 -7.83 13.63
N LEU A 271 6.08 -9.14 13.36
CA LEU A 271 5.17 -10.12 13.97
C LEU A 271 5.34 -10.19 15.50
N ASP A 272 6.57 -10.21 15.99
CA ASP A 272 6.85 -10.26 17.43
C ASP A 272 6.78 -8.89 18.12
N GLY A 273 6.55 -7.83 17.35
CA GLY A 273 6.41 -6.45 17.83
C GLY A 273 7.71 -5.81 18.30
N SER A 274 8.88 -6.35 17.95
CA SER A 274 10.20 -5.79 18.30
C SER A 274 10.62 -4.63 17.40
N TYR A 275 10.18 -4.59 16.13
CA TYR A 275 10.47 -3.49 15.20
C TYR A 275 9.58 -2.29 15.47
N ARG A 276 9.94 -1.48 16.48
CA ARG A 276 9.22 -0.27 16.89
C ARG A 276 10.05 1.00 16.69
N PRO A 277 9.41 2.16 16.46
CA PRO A 277 7.97 2.40 16.31
C PRO A 277 7.46 2.23 14.86
N LEU A 278 8.31 1.78 13.94
CA LEU A 278 8.07 1.84 12.50
C LEU A 278 7.32 0.62 11.92
N SER A 279 6.85 -0.30 12.75
CA SER A 279 5.83 -1.28 12.36
C SER A 279 4.43 -0.69 12.47
N ARG A 280 3.54 -1.03 11.55
CA ARG A 280 2.16 -0.50 11.51
C ARG A 280 1.17 -1.45 10.86
N PRO A 281 -0.12 -1.35 11.23
CA PRO A 281 -1.19 -2.00 10.49
C PRO A 281 -1.49 -1.28 9.16
N LEU A 282 -1.93 -2.08 8.18
CA LEU A 282 -2.43 -1.65 6.88
C LEU A 282 -3.92 -1.97 6.79
N PHE A 283 -4.67 -1.15 6.07
CA PHE A 283 -6.13 -1.19 6.04
C PHE A 283 -6.69 -1.12 4.62
N VAL A 284 -7.91 -1.61 4.49
CA VAL A 284 -8.84 -1.20 3.45
C VAL A 284 -10.06 -0.57 4.10
N TYR A 285 -10.56 0.51 3.50
CA TYR A 285 -11.81 1.15 3.89
C TYR A 285 -12.81 1.00 2.77
N ILE A 286 -14.03 0.59 3.09
CA ILE A 286 -15.08 0.32 2.11
C ILE A 286 -16.21 1.29 2.34
N ALA A 287 -16.64 2.01 1.29
CA ALA A 287 -17.82 2.84 1.37
C ALA A 287 -19.05 1.98 1.69
N GLU A 288 -19.87 2.40 2.65
CA GLU A 288 -20.98 1.57 3.16
C GLU A 288 -21.99 1.25 2.05
N ASN A 289 -22.27 2.24 1.20
CA ASN A 289 -23.13 2.06 0.03
C ASN A 289 -22.57 1.00 -0.95
N ALA A 290 -21.25 0.97 -1.13
CA ALA A 290 -20.56 0.02 -1.99
C ALA A 290 -20.57 -1.39 -1.39
N ALA A 291 -20.44 -1.51 -0.06
CA ALA A 291 -20.45 -2.79 0.66
C ALA A 291 -21.76 -3.59 0.51
N GLN A 292 -22.85 -2.95 0.04
CA GLN A 292 -24.11 -3.63 -0.28
C GLN A 292 -24.12 -4.28 -1.66
N ARG A 293 -23.17 -3.94 -2.54
CA ARG A 293 -23.11 -4.50 -3.89
C ARG A 293 -22.54 -5.92 -3.88
N PRO A 294 -23.16 -6.90 -4.56
CA PRO A 294 -22.71 -8.29 -4.56
C PRO A 294 -21.25 -8.47 -4.98
N GLU A 295 -20.81 -7.74 -6.01
CA GLU A 295 -19.44 -7.82 -6.51
C GLU A 295 -18.41 -7.29 -5.50
N ILE A 296 -18.78 -6.31 -4.66
CA ILE A 296 -17.91 -5.77 -3.61
C ILE A 296 -17.84 -6.76 -2.45
N ARG A 297 -18.97 -7.34 -2.02
CA ARG A 297 -18.97 -8.36 -0.96
C ARG A 297 -18.12 -9.57 -1.33
N ASP A 298 -18.25 -10.04 -2.57
CA ASP A 298 -17.44 -11.15 -3.07
C ASP A 298 -15.95 -10.79 -3.14
N PHE A 299 -15.63 -9.58 -3.60
CA PHE A 299 -14.25 -9.09 -3.62
C PHE A 299 -13.64 -8.98 -2.22
N ILE A 300 -14.35 -8.41 -1.24
CA ILE A 300 -13.84 -8.27 0.13
C ILE A 300 -13.70 -9.63 0.83
N ARG A 301 -14.62 -10.58 0.60
CA ARG A 301 -14.46 -11.96 1.08
C ARG A 301 -13.18 -12.59 0.55
N PHE A 302 -12.93 -12.47 -0.75
CA PHE A 302 -11.70 -12.96 -1.37
C PHE A 302 -10.47 -12.24 -0.80
N TYR A 303 -10.54 -10.92 -0.62
CA TYR A 303 -9.47 -10.12 -0.02
C TYR A 303 -9.11 -10.64 1.39
N LEU A 304 -10.10 -10.91 2.25
CA LEU A 304 -9.82 -11.33 3.63
C LEU A 304 -9.43 -12.81 3.75
N LEU A 305 -9.91 -13.67 2.84
CA LEU A 305 -9.65 -15.11 2.90
C LEU A 305 -8.37 -15.51 2.13
N ASP A 306 -8.16 -14.97 0.94
CA ASP A 306 -7.03 -15.28 0.07
C ASP A 306 -5.93 -14.19 0.15
N GLY A 307 -6.28 -12.96 0.52
CA GLY A 307 -5.35 -11.85 0.59
C GLY A 307 -4.20 -11.99 1.59
N PRO A 308 -4.32 -12.68 2.75
CA PRO A 308 -3.16 -12.93 3.61
C PRO A 308 -2.02 -13.65 2.89
N ASP A 309 -2.31 -14.69 2.12
CA ASP A 309 -1.31 -15.43 1.34
C ASP A 309 -0.70 -14.56 0.23
N LEU A 310 -1.50 -13.69 -0.37
CA LEU A 310 -1.05 -12.75 -1.41
C LEU A 310 -0.18 -11.63 -0.82
N ALA A 311 -0.54 -11.11 0.36
CA ALA A 311 0.23 -10.13 1.10
C ALA A 311 1.62 -10.66 1.45
N ALA A 312 1.72 -11.91 1.92
CA ALA A 312 2.99 -12.56 2.19
C ALA A 312 3.85 -12.72 0.92
N GLN A 313 3.24 -13.09 -0.22
CA GLN A 313 3.94 -13.22 -1.50
C GLN A 313 4.53 -11.91 -2.02
N VAL A 314 3.88 -10.79 -1.72
CA VAL A 314 4.34 -9.45 -2.12
C VAL A 314 5.12 -8.72 -1.01
N GLY A 315 5.54 -9.43 0.04
CA GLY A 315 6.51 -8.93 1.01
C GLY A 315 5.94 -8.23 2.25
N PHE A 316 4.69 -8.50 2.62
CA PHE A 316 4.05 -7.96 3.83
C PHE A 316 3.83 -9.02 4.90
N VAL A 317 3.60 -8.56 6.13
CA VAL A 317 3.20 -9.44 7.22
C VAL A 317 1.70 -9.70 7.12
N PRO A 318 1.27 -10.94 6.86
CA PRO A 318 -0.15 -11.25 6.81
C PRO A 318 -0.78 -11.10 8.19
N LEU A 319 -2.06 -10.75 8.21
CA LEU A 319 -2.85 -10.92 9.42
C LEU A 319 -2.91 -12.41 9.82
N PRO A 320 -2.81 -12.74 11.11
CA PRO A 320 -3.10 -14.07 11.60
C PRO A 320 -4.51 -14.53 11.19
N GLU A 321 -4.72 -15.82 11.01
CA GLU A 321 -6.02 -16.35 10.53
C GLU A 321 -7.22 -15.87 11.36
N HIS A 322 -7.09 -15.86 12.68
CA HIS A 322 -8.15 -15.40 13.59
C HIS A 322 -8.45 -13.89 13.42
N ALA A 323 -7.44 -13.08 13.08
CA ALA A 323 -7.61 -11.66 12.77
C ALA A 323 -8.37 -11.45 11.46
N SER A 324 -8.00 -12.20 10.40
CA SER A 324 -8.72 -12.17 9.13
C SER A 324 -10.17 -12.62 9.28
N GLN A 325 -10.44 -13.62 10.12
CA GLN A 325 -11.80 -14.06 10.44
C GLN A 325 -12.57 -12.99 11.23
N ALA A 326 -11.94 -12.31 12.19
CA ALA A 326 -12.57 -11.21 12.92
C ALA A 326 -12.93 -10.03 12.00
N ALA A 327 -12.02 -9.64 11.10
CA ALA A 327 -12.27 -8.63 10.08
C ALA A 327 -13.40 -9.05 9.13
N LEU A 328 -13.47 -10.33 8.75
CA LEU A 328 -14.57 -10.86 7.92
C LEU A 328 -15.91 -10.77 8.66
N LEU A 329 -15.97 -11.14 9.94
CA LEU A 329 -17.18 -11.00 10.74
C LEU A 329 -17.58 -9.53 10.91
N HIS A 330 -16.62 -8.62 11.06
CA HIS A 330 -16.87 -7.18 11.10
C HIS A 330 -17.54 -6.70 9.81
N PHE A 331 -17.00 -7.10 8.66
CA PHE A 331 -17.55 -6.80 7.34
C PHE A 331 -18.95 -7.41 7.14
N GLU A 332 -19.15 -8.69 7.47
CA GLU A 332 -20.44 -9.35 7.28
C GLU A 332 -21.56 -8.73 8.13
N ASN A 333 -21.21 -8.24 9.33
CA ASN A 333 -22.12 -7.53 10.22
C ASN A 333 -22.34 -6.05 9.85
N ASN A 334 -21.78 -5.58 8.74
CA ASN A 334 -21.85 -4.19 8.28
C ASN A 334 -21.47 -3.18 9.39
N ARG A 335 -20.46 -3.48 10.19
CA ARG A 335 -19.99 -2.56 11.23
C ARG A 335 -19.31 -1.36 10.57
N VAL A 336 -19.84 -0.16 10.81
CA VAL A 336 -19.34 1.10 10.23
C VAL A 336 -18.56 1.91 11.26
N GLY A 337 -17.59 2.69 10.80
CA GLY A 337 -16.78 3.58 11.63
C GLY A 337 -15.31 3.17 11.68
N THR A 338 -14.64 3.59 12.75
CA THR A 338 -13.21 3.33 13.02
C THR A 338 -13.02 3.00 14.48
N ILE A 339 -12.10 2.09 14.78
CA ILE A 339 -11.68 1.74 16.15
C ILE A 339 -10.50 2.60 16.66
N PHE A 340 -9.96 3.47 15.80
CA PHE A 340 -8.82 4.34 16.13
C PHE A 340 -9.25 5.76 16.50
N GLY A 341 -10.51 6.12 16.30
CA GLY A 341 -11.05 7.42 16.70
C GLY A 341 -10.42 8.62 15.98
N GLY A 342 -9.80 8.41 14.80
CA GLY A 342 -9.21 9.49 14.02
C GLY A 342 -7.76 9.84 14.35
N LEU A 343 -7.10 9.02 15.17
CA LEU A 343 -5.73 9.24 15.62
C LEU A 343 -4.79 8.18 15.02
N PRO A 344 -3.59 8.56 14.56
CA PRO A 344 -2.54 7.58 14.31
C PRO A 344 -2.18 6.91 15.64
N VAL A 345 -2.05 5.59 15.65
CA VAL A 345 -1.53 4.85 16.81
C VAL A 345 -0.18 4.28 16.41
N VAL A 346 0.86 4.79 17.04
CA VAL A 346 2.25 4.43 16.75
C VAL A 346 2.65 3.18 17.53
N GLY A 347 3.22 2.20 16.83
CA GLY A 347 3.83 1.01 17.41
C GLY A 347 2.84 0.00 17.99
N ILE A 348 1.58 0.04 17.54
CA ILE A 348 0.56 -0.95 17.94
C ILE A 348 0.95 -2.35 17.43
N THR A 349 0.84 -3.35 18.28
CA THR A 349 1.04 -4.75 17.86
C THR A 349 -0.22 -5.34 17.22
N ILE A 350 -0.06 -6.50 16.58
CA ILE A 350 -1.19 -7.29 16.09
C ILE A 350 -2.14 -7.64 17.25
N ASP A 351 -1.61 -8.11 18.38
CA ASP A 351 -2.43 -8.47 19.54
C ASP A 351 -3.20 -7.26 20.12
N GLU A 352 -2.54 -6.10 20.22
CA GLU A 352 -3.18 -4.86 20.69
C GLU A 352 -4.26 -4.37 19.74
N LEU A 353 -4.05 -4.51 18.42
CA LEU A 353 -5.05 -4.21 17.40
C LEU A 353 -6.30 -5.08 17.57
N LEU A 354 -6.10 -6.39 17.72
CA LEU A 354 -7.21 -7.35 17.84
C LEU A 354 -8.00 -7.17 19.13
N GLN A 355 -7.32 -6.81 20.22
CA GLN A 355 -8.01 -6.48 21.47
C GLN A 355 -8.90 -5.25 21.33
N ARG A 356 -8.49 -4.24 20.54
CA ARG A 356 -9.35 -3.06 20.29
C ARG A 356 -10.61 -3.43 19.50
N GLU A 357 -10.51 -4.34 18.54
CA GLU A 357 -11.67 -4.80 17.76
C GLU A 357 -12.68 -5.59 18.61
N ALA A 358 -12.20 -6.33 19.62
CA ALA A 358 -13.03 -7.17 20.48
C ALA A 358 -13.88 -6.40 21.50
N VAL A 359 -13.54 -5.14 21.82
CA VAL A 359 -14.14 -4.36 22.92
C VAL A 359 -15.37 -3.53 22.46
N HIS A 360 -15.91 -3.81 21.26
CA HIS A 360 -17.01 -3.05 20.66
C HIS A 360 -18.25 -3.89 20.31
#